data_AF-A0A975EZH8-F1
#
_entry.id   AF-A0A975EZH8-F1
#
_cell.length_a   1.000
_cell.length_b   1.000
_cell.length_c   1.000
_cell.angle_alpha   90.00
_cell.angle_beta   90.00
_cell.angle_gamma   90.00
#
_symmetry.space_group_name_H-M   'P 1'
#
loop_
_entity.id
_entity.type
_entity.pdbx_description
1 polymer ?
#
loop_
_entity_poly.entity_id
_entity_poly.type
_entity_poly.pdbx_seq_one_letter_code
_entity_poly.pdbx_strand_id
1 'polypeptide(L)'
;MRIKKNIVISFTIVFLSLVALFAFRRVSHKKLWTGYQTLAVAKTVSEKDVLYVLNNSGCSSVVSLSSQPQMQSSPYSPVQKKVQTPSYSERQKEFFFDKNDDFQLYYIPERYSASTEKAFRTLNRDYNANSYLDSKADFPKIPLVVCFIFASFLCFFSKSRPFFFVTAFFPLLFALSRPSLSRIGAVCLLLYGLYALQDLRRRNESLYVLLHSRYAVLFTILPVVLCFFSSFSSGIIFIAALSASFAAENLLHDYEIYRAKKSAFSMVLILPSQFIRLTTRKTVLFMYFCALITGLFLVLSVFSSRFLSSKGSKDLLLPAPARYNNKTSIISLTDYVASDWYAKTYPYRSLHDEASASGNVRPGDAVIIPRYERDGDVIREKNEVVFSFDKAFIDSTVKNIDGLPDTALEKILKKQGKADAAVYSLSGGNGFRDFIILLIEFMISSAVLIFFILRNHRLI
;
A
#
# COMPACT_ATOMS: atom_id res chain seq x y z
N MET A 1 18.59 -42.97 10.66
CA MET A 1 17.48 -42.59 9.75
C MET A 1 16.84 -41.24 10.09
N ARG A 2 16.51 -40.94 11.36
CA ARG A 2 15.92 -39.64 11.78
C ARG A 2 16.75 -38.38 11.43
N ILE A 3 18.08 -38.42 11.59
CA ILE A 3 18.97 -37.28 11.27
C ILE A 3 18.92 -36.92 9.78
N LYS A 4 18.94 -37.92 8.88
CA LYS A 4 18.84 -37.67 7.43
C LYS A 4 17.49 -37.05 7.05
N LYS A 5 16.39 -37.43 7.70
CA LYS A 5 15.05 -36.87 7.45
C LYS A 5 14.95 -35.41 7.90
N ASN A 6 15.49 -35.06 9.07
CA ASN A 6 15.47 -33.69 9.58
C ASN A 6 16.29 -32.72 8.71
N ILE A 7 17.46 -33.16 8.23
CA ILE A 7 18.30 -32.36 7.32
C ILE A 7 17.55 -32.05 6.02
N VAL A 8 16.90 -33.05 5.42
CA VAL A 8 16.12 -32.86 4.19
C VAL A 8 14.96 -31.88 4.41
N ILE A 9 14.21 -32.04 5.51
CA ILE A 9 13.09 -31.13 5.85
C ILE A 9 13.58 -29.69 6.03
N SER A 10 14.65 -29.49 6.80
CA SER A 10 15.22 -28.15 7.03
C SER A 10 15.71 -27.50 5.73
N PHE A 11 16.34 -28.28 4.84
CA PHE A 11 16.79 -27.79 3.55
C PHE A 11 15.60 -27.38 2.65
N THR A 12 14.54 -28.17 2.62
CA THR A 12 13.32 -27.86 1.87
C THR A 12 12.66 -26.58 2.38
N ILE A 13 12.59 -26.36 3.70
CA ILE A 13 12.03 -25.14 4.30
C ILE A 13 12.87 -23.91 3.93
N VAL A 14 14.20 -24.01 4.01
CA VAL A 14 15.12 -22.93 3.60
C VAL A 14 14.97 -22.62 2.11
N PHE A 15 14.87 -23.64 1.26
CA PHE A 15 14.67 -23.44 -0.17
C PHE A 15 13.33 -22.78 -0.49
N LEU A 16 12.23 -23.28 0.08
CA LEU A 16 10.89 -22.75 -0.16
C LEU A 16 10.74 -21.30 0.33
N SER A 17 11.34 -20.96 1.47
CA SER A 17 11.33 -19.60 2.01
C SER A 17 12.16 -18.63 1.17
N LEU A 18 13.30 -19.06 0.63
CA LEU A 18 14.07 -18.26 -0.34
C LEU A 18 13.25 -17.98 -1.59
N VAL A 19 12.62 -19.02 -2.16
CA VAL A 19 11.72 -18.85 -3.32
C VAL A 19 10.60 -17.87 -2.98
N ALA A 20 9.98 -17.97 -1.80
CA ALA A 20 8.93 -17.04 -1.39
C ALA A 20 9.44 -15.59 -1.23
N LEU A 21 10.62 -15.38 -0.65
CA LEU A 21 11.22 -14.06 -0.46
C LEU A 21 11.58 -13.38 -1.79
N PHE A 22 12.07 -14.16 -2.77
CA PHE A 22 12.40 -13.64 -4.09
C PHE A 22 11.19 -13.48 -5.00
N ALA A 23 10.31 -14.49 -5.08
CA ALA A 23 9.13 -14.46 -5.96
C ALA A 23 8.08 -13.44 -5.51
N PHE A 24 7.93 -13.23 -4.20
CA PHE A 24 6.96 -12.26 -3.65
C PHE A 24 7.62 -10.95 -3.20
N ARG A 25 8.80 -10.63 -3.74
CA ARG A 25 9.46 -9.33 -3.57
C ARG A 25 8.52 -8.23 -4.06
N ARG A 26 8.20 -7.29 -3.17
CA ARG A 26 7.34 -6.14 -3.47
C ARG A 26 8.01 -4.89 -2.92
N VAL A 27 8.62 -4.12 -3.81
CA VAL A 27 8.97 -2.73 -3.51
C VAL A 27 7.67 -1.93 -3.61
N SER A 28 7.26 -1.30 -2.52
CA SER A 28 6.00 -0.58 -2.45
C SER A 28 6.07 0.71 -3.26
N HIS A 29 5.88 0.63 -4.58
CA HIS A 29 5.51 1.81 -5.36
C HIS A 29 4.06 2.12 -5.01
N LYS A 30 3.84 3.15 -4.16
CA LYS A 30 2.49 3.66 -3.92
C LYS A 30 2.06 4.30 -5.24
N LYS A 31 1.19 3.63 -5.98
CA LYS A 31 0.50 4.19 -7.14
C LYS A 31 -0.90 4.60 -6.71
N LEU A 32 -1.34 5.76 -7.16
CA LEU A 32 -2.66 6.30 -6.90
C LEU A 32 -3.72 5.51 -7.67
N TRP A 33 -3.49 5.26 -8.97
CA TRP A 33 -4.44 4.60 -9.87
C TRP A 33 -3.87 3.28 -10.41
N THR A 34 -4.67 2.21 -10.42
CA THR A 34 -4.24 0.92 -10.98
C THR A 34 -4.11 1.02 -12.51
N GLY A 35 -2.94 0.64 -13.05
CA GLY A 35 -2.69 0.63 -14.50
C GLY A 35 -2.28 1.99 -15.09
N TYR A 36 -2.15 3.04 -14.27
CA TYR A 36 -1.73 4.37 -14.68
C TYR A 36 -0.70 4.98 -13.72
N GLN A 37 0.17 5.83 -14.24
CA GLN A 37 1.06 6.71 -13.48
C GLN A 37 0.48 8.13 -13.47
N THR A 38 0.47 8.77 -12.31
CA THR A 38 0.02 10.16 -12.18
C THR A 38 1.24 11.08 -12.23
N LEU A 39 1.24 12.00 -13.19
CA LEU A 39 2.19 13.10 -13.28
C LEU A 39 1.45 14.39 -12.94
N ALA A 40 1.88 15.07 -11.87
CA ALA A 40 1.38 16.40 -11.51
C ALA A 40 2.39 17.44 -11.99
N VAL A 41 1.95 18.45 -12.73
CA VAL A 41 2.80 19.54 -13.24
C VAL A 41 2.20 20.86 -12.80
N ALA A 42 3.04 21.78 -12.29
CA ALA A 42 2.57 23.12 -11.92
C ALA A 42 1.91 23.82 -13.12
N LYS A 43 0.82 24.55 -12.88
CA LYS A 43 0.09 25.30 -13.93
C LYS A 43 0.88 26.39 -14.63
N THR A 44 2.08 26.71 -14.13
CA THR A 44 3.01 27.65 -14.77
C THR A 44 3.43 27.19 -16.17
N VAL A 45 3.33 25.89 -16.46
CA VAL A 45 3.67 25.32 -17.77
C VAL A 45 2.37 24.98 -18.52
N SER A 46 2.32 25.33 -19.80
CA SER A 46 1.12 25.11 -20.61
C SER A 46 0.90 23.61 -20.87
N GLU A 47 -0.37 23.18 -20.91
CA GLU A 47 -0.74 21.80 -21.21
C GLU A 47 -0.17 21.31 -22.54
N LYS A 48 -0.09 22.20 -23.54
CA LYS A 48 0.47 21.88 -24.86
C LYS A 48 1.94 21.50 -24.78
N ASP A 49 2.72 22.22 -23.97
CA ASP A 49 4.15 21.93 -23.78
C ASP A 49 4.35 20.62 -23.04
N VAL A 50 3.53 20.35 -22.01
CA VAL A 50 3.59 19.09 -21.26
C VAL A 50 3.27 17.90 -22.18
N LEU A 51 2.19 18.00 -22.96
CA LEU A 51 1.81 16.95 -23.91
C LEU A 51 2.84 16.78 -25.03
N TYR A 52 3.46 17.86 -25.50
CA TYR A 52 4.57 17.81 -26.46
C TYR A 52 5.77 17.03 -25.91
N VAL A 53 6.19 17.32 -24.67
CA VAL A 53 7.31 16.61 -24.02
C VAL A 53 6.97 15.14 -23.77
N LEU A 54 5.75 14.83 -23.36
CA LEU A 54 5.27 13.46 -23.17
C LEU A 54 5.25 12.68 -24.49
N ASN A 55 4.73 13.28 -25.56
CA ASN A 55 4.68 12.66 -26.88
C ASN A 55 6.08 12.43 -27.45
N ASN A 56 6.97 13.42 -27.37
CA ASN A 56 8.38 13.31 -27.80
C ASN A 56 9.17 12.25 -27.01
N SER A 57 8.77 11.99 -25.77
CA SER A 57 9.37 10.93 -24.95
C SER A 57 8.83 9.53 -25.28
N GLY A 58 7.85 9.43 -26.18
CA GLY A 58 7.22 8.18 -26.61
C GLY A 58 5.99 7.77 -25.78
N CYS A 59 5.41 8.68 -25.00
CA CYS A 59 4.17 8.41 -24.27
C CYS A 59 2.97 8.70 -25.19
N SER A 60 2.18 7.68 -25.51
CA SER A 60 0.89 7.86 -26.21
C SER A 60 -0.30 7.56 -25.31
N SER A 61 -1.51 7.97 -25.72
CA SER A 61 -2.74 7.78 -24.94
C SER A 61 -2.70 8.39 -23.53
N VAL A 62 -2.10 9.57 -23.39
CA VAL A 62 -2.10 10.32 -22.13
C VAL A 62 -3.51 10.83 -21.86
N VAL A 63 -4.06 10.50 -20.70
CA VAL A 63 -5.34 11.04 -20.23
C VAL A 63 -5.06 12.41 -19.63
N SER A 64 -5.54 13.44 -20.32
CA SER A 64 -5.41 14.85 -20.00
C SER A 64 -6.77 15.54 -20.12
N LEU A 65 -6.87 16.79 -19.67
CA LEU A 65 -8.10 17.56 -19.76
C LEU A 65 -8.52 17.79 -21.22
N SER A 66 -7.57 18.15 -22.08
CA SER A 66 -7.82 18.41 -23.51
C SER A 66 -8.17 17.15 -24.31
N SER A 67 -7.77 15.96 -23.84
CA SER A 67 -8.01 14.68 -24.51
C SER A 67 -9.31 14.00 -24.10
N GLN A 68 -10.15 14.63 -23.28
CA GLN A 68 -11.42 14.04 -22.85
C GLN A 68 -12.43 14.02 -23.99
N PRO A 69 -13.13 12.89 -24.21
CA PRO A 69 -14.20 12.84 -25.18
C PRO A 69 -15.32 13.79 -24.75
N GLN A 70 -15.84 14.58 -25.70
CA GLN A 70 -17.07 15.33 -25.44
C GLN A 70 -18.19 14.34 -25.17
N MET A 71 -18.93 14.56 -24.07
CA MET A 71 -20.11 13.76 -23.80
C MET A 71 -21.12 13.96 -24.94
N GLN A 72 -21.65 12.84 -25.44
CA GLN A 72 -22.64 12.86 -26.48
C GLN A 72 -23.92 13.50 -25.94
N SER A 73 -24.34 14.61 -26.54
CA SER A 73 -25.70 15.13 -26.37
C SER A 73 -26.69 14.11 -26.95
N SER A 74 -27.95 14.18 -26.49
CA SER A 74 -29.00 13.31 -27.02
C SER A 74 -29.02 13.41 -28.56
N PRO A 75 -28.94 12.28 -29.31
CA PRO A 75 -29.00 12.33 -30.77
C PRO A 75 -30.34 12.86 -31.27
N TYR A 76 -31.36 12.85 -30.41
CA TYR A 76 -32.72 13.31 -30.70
C TYR A 76 -32.98 14.76 -30.28
N SER A 77 -32.08 15.37 -29.49
CA SER A 77 -32.26 16.75 -29.02
C SER A 77 -30.90 17.45 -28.86
N PRO A 78 -30.46 18.22 -29.88
CA PRO A 78 -29.17 18.89 -29.87
C PRO A 78 -29.13 20.11 -28.92
N VAL A 79 -30.29 20.64 -28.51
CA VAL A 79 -30.39 21.78 -27.60
C VAL A 79 -30.95 21.32 -26.26
N GLN A 80 -30.08 21.32 -25.24
CA GLN A 80 -30.44 20.94 -23.88
C GLN A 80 -30.47 22.16 -22.95
N LYS A 81 -31.43 22.18 -22.02
CA LYS A 81 -31.54 23.19 -20.97
C LYS A 81 -30.31 23.08 -20.07
N LYS A 82 -29.61 24.21 -19.84
CA LYS A 82 -28.50 24.25 -18.89
C LYS A 82 -29.04 23.91 -17.49
N VAL A 83 -28.50 22.84 -16.91
CA VAL A 83 -28.81 22.42 -15.54
C VAL A 83 -28.14 23.43 -14.58
N GLN A 84 -28.84 23.80 -13.49
CA GLN A 84 -28.29 24.73 -12.48
C GLN A 84 -27.19 24.09 -11.60
N THR A 85 -27.02 22.77 -11.68
CA THR A 85 -25.96 22.03 -11.00
C THR A 85 -24.85 21.70 -11.99
N PRO A 86 -23.58 21.62 -11.52
CA PRO A 86 -22.46 21.36 -12.40
C PRO A 86 -22.67 20.03 -13.12
N SER A 87 -22.63 20.10 -14.44
CA SER A 87 -22.73 18.94 -15.35
C SER A 87 -21.59 17.95 -15.09
N TYR A 88 -21.77 16.69 -15.51
CA TYR A 88 -20.71 15.68 -15.37
C TYR A 88 -19.39 16.17 -15.96
N SER A 89 -19.41 16.79 -17.15
CA SER A 89 -18.22 17.33 -17.81
C SER A 89 -17.53 18.46 -17.03
N GLU A 90 -18.27 19.23 -16.23
CA GLU A 90 -17.68 20.25 -15.36
C GLU A 90 -17.02 19.61 -14.14
N ARG A 91 -17.65 18.63 -13.51
CA ARG A 91 -17.05 17.85 -12.41
C ARG A 91 -15.85 17.02 -12.87
N GLN A 92 -15.83 16.59 -14.13
CA GLN A 92 -14.71 15.86 -14.73
C GLN A 92 -13.41 16.66 -14.68
N LYS A 93 -13.49 18.00 -14.77
CA LYS A 93 -12.33 18.88 -14.72
C LYS A 93 -11.58 18.77 -13.40
N GLU A 94 -12.31 18.62 -12.29
CA GLU A 94 -11.74 18.49 -10.95
C GLU A 94 -10.83 17.24 -10.83
N PHE A 95 -11.03 16.22 -11.67
CA PHE A 95 -10.15 15.05 -11.71
C PHE A 95 -8.75 15.35 -12.28
N PHE A 96 -8.60 16.45 -13.01
CA PHE A 96 -7.33 16.85 -13.66
C PHE A 96 -6.58 17.93 -12.89
N PHE A 97 -7.01 18.29 -11.68
CA PHE A 97 -6.35 19.27 -10.85
C PHE A 97 -6.16 18.76 -9.43
N ASP A 98 -5.21 19.35 -8.71
CA ASP A 98 -5.16 19.19 -7.26
C ASP A 98 -6.24 20.05 -6.59
N LYS A 99 -6.52 19.79 -5.30
CA LYS A 99 -7.57 20.52 -4.56
C LYS A 99 -7.38 22.04 -4.56
N ASN A 100 -6.13 22.51 -4.61
CA ASN A 100 -5.80 23.94 -4.58
C ASN A 100 -5.68 24.55 -5.98
N ASP A 101 -5.83 23.75 -7.03
CA ASP A 101 -5.74 24.17 -8.43
C ASP A 101 -4.36 24.76 -8.82
N ASP A 102 -3.31 24.41 -8.08
CA ASP A 102 -1.91 24.81 -8.33
C ASP A 102 -1.23 23.86 -9.35
N PHE A 103 -1.69 22.60 -9.44
CA PHE A 103 -1.12 21.55 -10.28
C PHE A 103 -2.16 20.93 -11.22
N GLN A 104 -1.77 20.72 -12.47
CA GLN A 104 -2.52 19.94 -13.45
C GLN A 104 -2.01 18.50 -13.49
N LEU A 105 -2.93 17.55 -13.58
CA LEU A 105 -2.69 16.12 -13.50
C LEU A 105 -2.81 15.46 -14.87
N TYR A 106 -1.90 14.54 -15.13
CA TYR A 106 -1.82 13.75 -16.34
C TYR A 106 -1.72 12.27 -15.96
N TYR A 107 -2.58 11.44 -16.52
CA TYR A 107 -2.57 10.00 -16.25
C TYR A 107 -2.00 9.26 -17.45
N ILE A 108 -0.89 8.56 -17.23
CA ILE A 108 -0.11 7.93 -18.29
C ILE A 108 -0.21 6.41 -18.12
N PRO A 109 -0.58 5.64 -19.16
CA PRO A 109 -0.62 4.18 -19.08
C PRO A 109 0.71 3.57 -18.63
N GLU A 110 0.66 2.57 -17.74
CA GLU A 110 1.87 1.94 -17.17
C GLU A 110 2.85 1.36 -18.19
N ARG A 111 2.35 0.97 -19.38
CA ARG A 111 3.18 0.50 -20.49
C ARG A 111 4.28 1.51 -20.90
N TYR A 112 4.12 2.79 -20.56
CA TYR A 112 5.07 3.86 -20.86
C TYR A 112 5.92 4.29 -19.67
N SER A 113 6.00 3.51 -18.59
CA SER A 113 6.70 3.91 -17.34
C SER A 113 8.12 4.44 -17.53
N ALA A 114 8.93 3.81 -18.38
CA ALA A 114 10.30 4.27 -18.68
C ALA A 114 10.31 5.60 -19.46
N SER A 115 9.40 5.75 -20.42
CA SER A 115 9.21 6.98 -21.21
C SER A 115 8.70 8.13 -20.35
N THR A 116 7.78 7.86 -19.41
CA THR A 116 7.28 8.84 -18.44
C THR A 116 8.41 9.40 -17.58
N GLU A 117 9.36 8.55 -17.15
CA GLU A 117 10.48 9.02 -16.35
C GLU A 117 11.42 9.92 -17.16
N LYS A 118 11.66 9.59 -18.44
CA LYS A 118 12.41 10.45 -19.35
C LYS A 118 11.72 11.81 -19.55
N ALA A 119 10.40 11.80 -19.74
CA ALA A 119 9.60 13.02 -19.86
C ALA A 119 9.67 13.88 -18.59
N PHE A 120 9.51 13.25 -17.42
CA PHE A 120 9.60 13.90 -16.11
C PHE A 120 10.96 14.59 -15.88
N ARG A 121 12.07 13.94 -16.28
CA ARG A 121 13.41 14.56 -16.18
C ARG A 121 13.54 15.75 -17.12
N THR A 122 12.98 15.65 -18.33
CA THR A 122 12.98 16.72 -19.34
C THR A 122 12.16 17.93 -18.86
N LEU A 123 10.97 17.70 -18.30
CA LEU A 123 10.11 18.75 -17.76
C LEU A 123 10.76 19.52 -16.61
N ASN A 124 11.40 18.82 -15.66
CA ASN A 124 12.05 19.49 -14.54
C ASN A 124 13.34 20.21 -14.96
N ARG A 125 14.10 19.67 -15.93
CA ARG A 125 15.40 20.23 -16.33
C ARG A 125 15.27 21.37 -17.34
N ASP A 126 14.43 21.20 -18.35
CA ASP A 126 14.39 22.08 -19.52
C ASP A 126 13.27 23.13 -19.38
N TYR A 127 12.18 22.81 -18.69
CA TYR A 127 11.02 23.70 -18.49
C TYR A 127 10.91 24.26 -17.07
N ASN A 128 11.80 23.86 -16.15
CA ASN A 128 11.69 24.15 -14.70
C ASN A 128 10.27 23.91 -14.16
N ALA A 129 9.59 22.91 -14.75
CA ALA A 129 8.23 22.57 -14.42
C ALA A 129 8.26 21.83 -13.09
N ASN A 130 8.09 22.54 -11.96
CA ASN A 130 7.96 21.92 -10.64
C ASN A 130 6.91 20.80 -10.72
N SER A 131 7.36 19.56 -10.88
CA SER A 131 6.51 18.42 -11.22
C SER A 131 6.74 17.27 -10.27
N TYR A 132 5.69 16.47 -10.07
CA TYR A 132 5.68 15.33 -9.16
C TYR A 132 5.22 14.08 -9.90
N LEU A 133 5.96 12.99 -9.73
CA LEU A 133 5.64 11.69 -10.32
C LEU A 133 5.37 10.66 -9.22
N ASP A 134 4.17 10.07 -9.27
CA ASP A 134 3.66 9.13 -8.28
C ASP A 134 4.53 7.86 -8.13
N SER A 135 5.15 7.39 -9.21
CA SER A 135 6.01 6.19 -9.16
C SER A 135 7.38 6.39 -8.50
N LYS A 136 7.77 7.64 -8.19
CA LYS A 136 9.14 8.00 -7.76
C LYS A 136 9.30 8.15 -6.25
N ALA A 137 8.31 7.78 -5.44
CA ALA A 137 8.50 7.60 -4.00
C ALA A 137 9.35 6.34 -3.75
N ASP A 138 10.63 6.39 -4.12
CA ASP A 138 11.61 5.38 -3.73
C ASP A 138 11.63 5.31 -2.21
N PHE A 139 11.48 4.10 -1.66
CA PHE A 139 11.65 3.90 -0.24
C PHE A 139 13.06 4.39 0.16
N PRO A 140 13.19 5.27 1.17
CA PRO A 140 14.50 5.76 1.57
C PRO A 140 15.38 4.56 1.93
N LYS A 141 16.56 4.45 1.33
CA LYS A 141 17.46 3.32 1.59
C LYS A 141 18.07 3.38 3.00
N ILE A 142 18.02 4.55 3.65
CA ILE A 142 18.62 4.83 4.96
C ILE A 142 18.12 3.86 6.05
N PRO A 143 16.80 3.65 6.28
CA PRO A 143 16.32 2.65 7.23
C PRO A 143 16.85 1.23 7.03
N LEU A 144 17.02 0.78 5.78
CA LEU A 144 17.63 -0.51 5.49
C LEU A 144 19.09 -0.51 5.94
N VAL A 145 19.87 0.51 5.56
CA VAL A 145 21.28 0.64 5.97
C VAL A 145 21.42 0.64 7.49
N VAL A 146 20.57 1.39 8.21
CA VAL A 146 20.55 1.42 9.68
C VAL A 146 20.24 0.03 10.27
N CYS A 147 19.29 -0.71 9.69
CA CYS A 147 18.97 -2.07 10.11
C CYS A 147 20.15 -3.04 9.90
N PHE A 148 20.85 -2.94 8.76
CA PHE A 148 22.05 -3.74 8.50
C PHE A 148 23.19 -3.41 9.47
N ILE A 149 23.44 -2.12 9.74
CA ILE A 149 24.43 -1.69 10.72
C ILE A 149 24.10 -2.25 12.11
N PHE A 150 22.82 -2.21 12.51
CA PHE A 150 22.37 -2.76 13.77
C PHE A 150 22.56 -4.29 13.85
N ALA A 151 22.23 -5.02 12.79
CA ALA A 151 22.47 -6.46 12.73
C ALA A 151 23.96 -6.80 12.79
N SER A 152 24.81 -6.07 12.07
CA SER A 152 26.26 -6.23 12.13
C SER A 152 26.82 -5.94 13.53
N PHE A 153 26.30 -4.89 14.18
CA PHE A 153 26.64 -4.55 15.56
C PHE A 153 26.28 -5.68 16.53
N LEU A 154 25.05 -6.20 16.48
CA LEU A 154 24.62 -7.34 17.30
C LEU A 154 25.44 -8.61 17.01
N CYS A 155 25.80 -8.85 15.75
CA CYS A 155 26.63 -9.99 15.34
C CYS A 155 28.04 -9.90 15.91
N PHE A 156 28.65 -8.71 15.92
CA PHE A 156 29.99 -8.50 16.46
C PHE A 156 30.06 -8.80 17.97
N PHE A 157 29.05 -8.38 18.73
CA PHE A 157 28.96 -8.58 20.18
C PHE A 157 28.32 -9.91 20.59
N SER A 158 27.82 -10.69 19.64
CA SER A 158 27.27 -12.03 19.89
C SER A 158 28.35 -12.99 20.39
N LYS A 159 28.02 -13.79 21.40
CA LYS A 159 28.89 -14.88 21.88
C LYS A 159 29.07 -15.98 20.82
N SER A 160 28.08 -16.16 19.95
CA SER A 160 28.07 -17.17 18.89
C SER A 160 27.81 -16.53 17.52
N ARG A 161 28.82 -15.82 17.02
CA ARG A 161 28.78 -15.10 15.73
C ARG A 161 28.14 -15.88 14.56
N PRO A 162 28.55 -17.13 14.23
CA PRO A 162 27.98 -17.84 13.07
C PRO A 162 26.50 -18.15 13.26
N PHE A 163 26.06 -18.36 14.49
CA PHE A 163 24.67 -18.66 14.81
C PHE A 163 23.77 -17.44 14.68
N PHE A 164 24.20 -16.31 15.26
CA PHE A 164 23.45 -15.08 15.12
C PHE A 164 23.40 -14.64 13.66
N PHE A 165 24.49 -14.82 12.91
CA PHE A 165 24.51 -14.52 11.48
C PHE A 165 23.47 -15.33 10.69
N VAL A 166 23.41 -16.65 10.89
CA VAL A 166 22.44 -17.53 10.19
C VAL A 166 21.01 -17.21 10.56
N THR A 167 20.73 -16.93 11.84
CA THR A 167 19.37 -16.60 12.31
C THR A 167 18.92 -15.20 11.87
N ALA A 168 19.83 -14.23 11.77
CA ALA A 168 19.56 -12.87 11.30
C ALA A 168 19.39 -12.76 9.77
N PHE A 169 19.95 -13.70 8.99
CA PHE A 169 19.98 -13.64 7.54
C PHE A 169 18.59 -13.54 6.89
N PHE A 170 17.65 -14.40 7.28
CA PHE A 170 16.30 -14.40 6.68
C PHE A 170 15.44 -13.19 7.06
N PRO A 171 15.44 -12.71 8.32
CA PRO A 171 14.82 -11.44 8.68
C PRO A 171 15.37 -10.23 7.89
N LEU A 172 16.68 -10.20 7.63
CA LEU A 172 17.29 -9.15 6.80
C LEU A 172 16.89 -9.27 5.33
N LEU A 173 16.82 -10.48 4.78
CA LEU A 173 16.26 -10.70 3.44
C LEU A 173 14.79 -10.29 3.35
N PHE A 174 14.01 -10.49 4.42
CA PHE A 174 12.65 -9.99 4.49
C PHE A 174 12.59 -8.46 4.43
N ALA A 175 13.45 -7.76 5.19
CA ALA A 175 13.55 -6.30 5.13
C ALA A 175 13.88 -5.80 3.71
N LEU A 176 14.78 -6.49 3.00
CA LEU A 176 15.13 -6.19 1.61
C LEU A 176 14.01 -6.48 0.60
N SER A 177 13.25 -7.57 0.81
CA SER A 177 12.21 -8.00 -0.13
C SER A 177 10.95 -7.12 -0.03
N ARG A 178 10.67 -6.57 1.16
CA ARG A 178 9.47 -5.77 1.44
C ARG A 178 9.77 -4.54 2.30
N PRO A 179 10.50 -3.55 1.75
CA PRO A 179 10.92 -2.38 2.51
C PRO A 179 9.73 -1.52 2.95
N SER A 180 9.54 -1.38 4.26
CA SER A 180 8.69 -0.37 4.89
C SER A 180 9.26 -0.02 6.26
N LEU A 181 9.04 1.21 6.75
CA LEU A 181 9.57 1.64 8.05
C LEU A 181 9.07 0.74 9.19
N SER A 182 7.75 0.46 9.21
CA SER A 182 7.11 -0.44 10.16
C SER A 182 7.71 -1.85 10.16
N ARG A 183 7.88 -2.47 8.98
CA ARG A 183 8.43 -3.83 8.89
C ARG A 183 9.90 -3.89 9.28
N ILE A 184 10.69 -2.87 8.93
CA ILE A 184 12.11 -2.80 9.30
C ILE A 184 12.24 -2.61 10.82
N GLY A 185 11.37 -1.82 11.45
CA GLY A 185 11.30 -1.69 12.91
C GLY A 185 10.95 -3.02 13.59
N ALA A 186 9.95 -3.76 13.09
CA ALA A 186 9.66 -5.12 13.54
C ALA A 186 10.85 -6.08 13.39
N VAL A 187 11.59 -6.01 12.27
CA VAL A 187 12.84 -6.79 12.08
C VAL A 187 13.89 -6.42 13.12
N CYS A 188 14.07 -5.14 13.45
CA CYS A 188 15.01 -4.71 14.49
C CYS A 188 14.65 -5.27 15.88
N LEU A 189 13.37 -5.27 16.25
CA LEU A 189 12.89 -5.89 17.50
C LEU A 189 13.18 -7.39 17.52
N LEU A 190 12.90 -8.08 16.40
CA LEU A 190 13.17 -9.51 16.26
C LEU A 190 14.67 -9.82 16.34
N LEU A 191 15.53 -9.04 15.68
CA LEU A 191 16.98 -9.21 15.74
C LEU A 191 17.51 -9.07 17.17
N TYR A 192 16.99 -8.11 17.93
CA TYR A 192 17.29 -7.99 19.36
C TYR A 192 16.79 -9.21 20.15
N GLY A 193 15.57 -9.69 19.88
CA GLY A 193 15.02 -10.91 20.47
C GLY A 193 15.91 -12.13 20.24
N LEU A 194 16.32 -12.37 18.99
CA LEU A 194 17.24 -13.44 18.61
C LEU A 194 18.60 -13.31 19.28
N TYR A 195 19.12 -12.08 19.40
CA TYR A 195 20.35 -11.81 20.13
C TYR A 195 20.22 -12.15 21.63
N ALA A 196 19.11 -11.77 22.29
CA ALA A 196 18.90 -12.08 23.70
C ALA A 196 18.74 -13.59 23.96
N LEU A 197 18.13 -14.31 23.01
CA LEU A 197 17.85 -15.74 23.11
C LEU A 197 19.05 -16.65 22.80
N GLN A 198 20.13 -16.10 22.22
CA GLN A 198 21.33 -16.88 21.88
C GLN A 198 21.92 -17.63 23.08
N ASP A 199 21.75 -17.09 24.29
CA ASP A 199 22.30 -17.67 25.53
C ASP A 199 21.51 -18.90 26.01
N LEU A 200 20.24 -19.04 25.60
CA LEU A 200 19.38 -20.19 25.90
C LEU A 200 19.60 -21.35 24.92
N ARG A 201 20.47 -21.18 23.93
CA ARG A 201 20.74 -22.18 22.88
C ARG A 201 21.36 -23.46 23.48
N ARG A 202 21.05 -24.61 22.86
CA ARG A 202 21.56 -25.96 23.17
C ARG A 202 21.15 -26.52 24.53
N ARG A 203 20.22 -25.87 25.23
CA ARG A 203 19.70 -26.34 26.51
C ARG A 203 18.35 -27.02 26.33
N ASN A 204 18.11 -28.06 27.12
CA ASN A 204 16.81 -28.68 27.21
C ASN A 204 15.78 -27.64 27.68
N GLU A 205 14.56 -27.72 27.15
CA GLU A 205 13.44 -26.81 27.48
C GLU A 205 13.65 -25.34 27.08
N SER A 206 14.53 -25.03 26.11
CA SER A 206 14.74 -23.66 25.62
C SER A 206 13.46 -23.02 25.05
N LEU A 207 12.66 -23.79 24.32
CA LEU A 207 11.36 -23.35 23.78
C LEU A 207 10.32 -23.10 24.88
N TYR A 208 10.30 -23.95 25.92
CA TYR A 208 9.42 -23.75 27.07
C TYR A 208 9.77 -22.44 27.79
N VAL A 209 11.05 -22.16 28.03
CA VAL A 209 11.52 -20.90 28.63
C VAL A 209 11.21 -19.70 27.73
N LEU A 210 11.30 -19.84 26.40
CA LEU A 210 10.94 -18.80 25.44
C LEU A 210 9.44 -18.45 25.51
N LEU A 211 8.56 -19.45 25.61
CA LEU A 211 7.12 -19.24 25.69
C LEU A 211 6.66 -18.73 27.05
N HIS A 212 7.34 -19.10 28.14
CA HIS A 212 6.99 -18.66 29.49
C HIS A 212 7.60 -17.29 29.87
N SER A 213 8.69 -16.90 29.22
CA SER A 213 9.33 -15.60 29.47
C SER A 213 8.60 -14.47 28.75
N ARG A 214 7.96 -13.59 29.53
CA ARG A 214 7.28 -12.38 29.02
C ARG A 214 8.18 -11.55 28.11
N TYR A 215 9.47 -11.43 28.43
CA TYR A 215 10.43 -10.68 27.62
C TYR A 215 10.72 -11.34 26.28
N ALA A 216 10.87 -12.67 26.26
CA ALA A 216 11.13 -13.38 25.01
C ALA A 216 9.93 -13.27 24.06
N VAL A 217 8.72 -13.45 24.59
CA VAL A 217 7.45 -13.28 23.84
C VAL A 217 7.34 -11.88 23.23
N LEU A 218 7.67 -10.82 23.99
CA LEU A 218 7.60 -9.44 23.51
C LEU A 218 8.54 -9.15 22.33
N PHE A 219 9.73 -9.75 22.27
CA PHE A 219 10.70 -9.49 21.21
C PHE A 219 10.67 -10.50 20.06
N THR A 220 9.94 -11.61 20.16
CA THR A 220 9.82 -12.59 19.07
C THR A 220 8.42 -12.71 18.49
N ILE A 221 7.37 -12.79 19.32
CA ILE A 221 6.00 -13.00 18.87
C ILE A 221 5.35 -11.68 18.46
N LEU A 222 5.56 -10.62 19.24
CA LEU A 222 4.94 -9.31 18.98
C LEU A 222 5.34 -8.69 17.62
N PRO A 223 6.62 -8.75 17.18
CA PRO A 223 6.98 -8.30 15.82
C PRO A 223 6.24 -9.04 14.71
N VAL A 224 5.93 -10.33 14.90
CA VAL A 224 5.14 -11.10 13.93
C VAL A 224 3.73 -10.53 13.85
N VAL A 225 3.10 -10.30 15.00
CA VAL A 225 1.76 -9.72 15.09
C VAL A 225 1.70 -8.32 14.45
N LEU A 226 2.71 -7.48 14.70
CA LEU A 226 2.82 -6.15 14.08
C LEU A 226 2.99 -6.23 12.56
N CYS A 227 3.76 -7.21 12.06
CA CYS A 227 3.85 -7.47 10.62
C CYS A 227 2.50 -7.86 9.99
N PHE A 228 1.63 -8.60 10.69
CA PHE A 228 0.26 -8.89 10.25
C PHE A 228 -0.63 -7.65 10.21
N PHE A 229 -0.55 -6.79 11.25
CA PHE A 229 -1.26 -5.52 11.26
C PHE A 229 -0.82 -4.59 10.11
N SER A 230 0.46 -4.65 9.70
CA SER A 230 0.93 -3.89 8.54
C SER A 230 0.33 -4.42 7.22
N SER A 231 0.29 -5.74 7.03
CA SER A 231 -0.37 -6.44 5.93
C SER A 231 -0.38 -7.94 6.18
N PHE A 232 -1.50 -8.60 5.89
CA PHE A 232 -1.64 -10.06 6.00
C PHE A 232 -0.58 -10.82 5.18
N SER A 233 -0.29 -10.34 3.96
CA SER A 233 0.71 -10.96 3.10
C SER A 233 2.14 -10.80 3.65
N SER A 234 2.46 -9.68 4.31
CA SER A 234 3.78 -9.54 4.95
C SER A 234 3.93 -10.43 6.17
N GLY A 235 2.88 -10.63 6.96
CA GLY A 235 2.89 -11.56 8.10
C GLY A 235 3.22 -12.98 7.69
N ILE A 236 2.60 -13.51 6.63
CA ILE A 236 2.87 -14.87 6.13
C ILE A 236 4.34 -15.03 5.71
N ILE A 237 4.88 -14.08 4.94
CA ILE A 237 6.27 -14.14 4.48
C ILE A 237 7.25 -13.96 5.65
N PHE A 238 6.87 -13.17 6.66
CA PHE A 238 7.67 -13.02 7.88
C PHE A 238 7.73 -14.32 8.70
N ILE A 239 6.61 -15.05 8.81
CA ILE A 239 6.60 -16.40 9.40
C ILE A 239 7.49 -17.34 8.58
N ALA A 240 7.41 -17.29 7.25
CA ALA A 240 8.27 -18.10 6.39
C ALA A 240 9.77 -17.77 6.57
N ALA A 241 10.11 -16.50 6.80
CA ALA A 241 11.48 -16.10 7.12
C ALA A 241 11.92 -16.61 8.50
N LEU A 242 11.05 -16.59 9.51
CA LEU A 242 11.32 -17.12 10.84
C LEU A 242 11.51 -18.65 10.84
N SER A 243 10.65 -19.37 10.11
CA SER A 243 10.78 -20.82 9.97
C SER A 243 12.07 -21.19 9.23
N ALA A 244 12.49 -20.37 8.26
CA ALA A 244 13.78 -20.51 7.60
C ALA A 244 14.96 -20.28 8.56
N SER A 245 14.90 -19.24 9.40
CA SER A 245 15.92 -19.00 10.44
C SER A 245 16.04 -20.19 11.38
N PHE A 246 14.92 -20.75 11.84
CA PHE A 246 14.92 -21.92 12.73
C PHE A 246 15.42 -23.19 12.02
N ALA A 247 15.04 -23.40 10.76
CA ALA A 247 15.51 -24.52 9.95
C ALA A 247 17.04 -24.43 9.69
N ALA A 248 17.54 -23.24 9.37
CA ALA A 248 18.97 -23.01 9.16
C ALA A 248 19.77 -23.14 10.46
N GLU A 249 19.20 -22.71 11.59
CA GLU A 249 19.74 -22.98 12.92
C GLU A 249 19.88 -24.49 13.19
N ASN A 250 18.84 -25.27 12.89
CA ASN A 250 18.88 -26.72 13.07
C ASN A 250 19.95 -27.38 12.18
N LEU A 251 20.11 -26.93 10.94
CA LEU A 251 21.18 -27.41 10.05
C LEU A 251 22.57 -27.11 10.61
N LEU A 252 22.77 -25.90 11.14
CA LEU A 252 24.04 -25.53 11.78
C LEU A 252 24.30 -26.36 13.03
N HIS A 253 23.24 -26.64 13.82
CA HIS A 253 23.34 -27.49 15.00
C HIS A 253 23.72 -28.95 14.64
N ASP A 254 23.07 -29.54 13.64
CA ASP A 254 23.39 -30.88 13.15
C ASP A 254 24.84 -30.96 12.64
N TYR A 255 25.31 -29.90 11.96
CA TYR A 255 26.71 -29.80 11.50
C TYR A 255 27.69 -29.73 12.68
N GLU A 256 27.39 -28.96 13.72
CA GLU A 256 28.20 -28.89 14.94
C GLU A 256 28.26 -30.25 15.65
N ILE A 257 27.15 -30.97 15.75
CA ILE A 257 27.12 -32.33 16.31
C ILE A 257 27.99 -33.28 15.47
N TYR A 258 27.87 -33.21 14.15
CA TYR A 258 28.70 -34.02 13.25
C TYR A 258 30.20 -33.74 13.43
N ARG A 259 30.57 -32.46 13.61
CA ARG A 259 31.96 -32.06 13.91
C ARG A 259 32.41 -32.54 15.30
N ALA A 260 31.55 -32.41 16.30
CA ALA A 260 31.83 -32.84 17.68
C ALA A 260 32.00 -34.36 17.80
N LYS A 261 31.32 -35.15 16.96
CA LYS A 261 31.55 -36.61 16.87
C LYS A 261 32.94 -36.98 16.36
N LYS A 262 33.64 -36.08 15.66
CA LYS A 262 35.02 -36.29 15.20
C LYS A 262 36.07 -35.88 16.24
N SER A 263 35.69 -35.14 17.28
CA SER A 263 36.61 -34.77 18.38
C SER A 263 36.61 -35.84 19.46
N ALA A 264 37.79 -36.13 20.03
CA ALA A 264 37.97 -37.14 21.08
C ALA A 264 37.23 -36.82 22.39
N PHE A 265 36.91 -35.55 22.65
CA PHE A 265 36.19 -35.09 23.84
C PHE A 265 35.02 -34.19 23.44
N SER A 266 33.83 -34.50 23.94
CA SER A 266 32.65 -33.63 23.81
C SER A 266 32.33 -32.98 25.17
N MET A 267 32.51 -31.66 25.28
CA MET A 267 31.98 -30.93 26.44
C MET A 267 30.46 -30.83 26.34
N VAL A 268 29.77 -31.28 27.38
CA VAL A 268 28.32 -31.11 27.55
C VAL A 268 28.09 -30.03 28.59
N LEU A 269 27.28 -29.03 28.25
CA LEU A 269 26.97 -27.92 29.16
C LEU A 269 25.84 -28.35 30.11
N ILE A 270 26.15 -28.57 31.39
CA ILE A 270 25.21 -29.02 32.42
C ILE A 270 24.69 -27.81 33.22
N LEU A 271 23.98 -26.89 32.58
CA LEU A 271 23.20 -25.89 33.31
C LEU A 271 21.77 -25.82 32.78
N PRO A 272 20.74 -25.88 33.64
CA PRO A 272 19.36 -25.71 33.23
C PRO A 272 19.14 -24.31 32.65
N SER A 273 18.23 -24.17 31.68
CA SER A 273 17.85 -22.90 31.06
C SER A 273 17.28 -21.89 32.05
N GLN A 274 16.63 -22.37 33.12
CA GLN A 274 16.00 -21.55 34.18
C GLN A 274 16.98 -20.70 34.99
N PHE A 275 18.26 -21.09 35.07
CA PHE A 275 19.28 -20.36 35.84
C PHE A 275 19.93 -19.22 35.05
N ILE A 276 19.68 -19.11 33.74
CA ILE A 276 20.22 -18.00 32.95
C ILE A 276 19.31 -16.79 33.08
N ARG A 277 19.90 -15.70 33.56
CA ARG A 277 19.28 -14.39 33.43
C ARG A 277 19.38 -13.93 31.98
N LEU A 278 18.25 -13.93 31.27
CA LEU A 278 18.08 -13.27 29.97
C LEU A 278 18.47 -11.77 30.01
N THR A 279 18.45 -11.20 31.20
CA THR A 279 18.63 -9.79 31.48
C THR A 279 20.02 -9.60 32.09
N THR A 280 21.01 -9.43 31.23
CA THR A 280 22.39 -9.08 31.60
C THR A 280 22.63 -7.60 31.32
N ARG A 281 23.65 -7.01 31.95
CA ARG A 281 24.03 -5.61 31.70
C ARG A 281 24.27 -5.32 30.21
N LYS A 282 24.82 -6.29 29.47
CA LYS A 282 25.03 -6.20 28.02
C LYS A 282 23.72 -6.25 27.22
N THR A 283 22.77 -7.13 27.57
CA THR A 283 21.48 -7.19 26.86
C THR A 283 20.65 -5.92 27.10
N VAL A 284 20.66 -5.37 28.33
CA VAL A 284 20.01 -4.08 28.64
C VAL A 284 20.66 -2.92 27.89
N LEU A 285 21.99 -2.89 27.77
CA LEU A 285 22.68 -1.86 26.98
C LEU A 285 22.33 -1.94 25.49
N PHE A 286 22.20 -3.14 24.92
CA PHE A 286 21.79 -3.27 23.51
C PHE A 286 20.29 -3.03 23.27
N MET A 287 19.46 -3.16 24.30
CA MET A 287 18.06 -2.72 24.27
C MET A 287 17.95 -1.20 24.10
N TYR A 288 18.85 -0.42 24.71
CA TYR A 288 18.91 1.04 24.51
C TYR A 288 19.12 1.40 23.04
N PHE A 289 20.08 0.73 22.37
CA PHE A 289 20.31 0.93 20.94
C PHE A 289 19.09 0.52 20.09
N CYS A 290 18.41 -0.57 20.46
CA CYS A 290 17.17 -0.98 19.81
C CYS A 290 16.08 0.10 19.92
N ALA A 291 15.89 0.66 21.12
CA ALA A 291 14.93 1.74 21.36
C ALA A 291 15.30 3.04 20.64
N LEU A 292 16.59 3.36 20.53
CA LEU A 292 17.08 4.51 19.77
C LEU A 292 16.79 4.36 18.28
N ILE A 293 16.97 3.16 17.72
CA ILE A 293 16.70 2.89 16.30
C ILE A 293 15.20 2.92 15.99
N THR A 294 14.36 2.29 16.82
CA THR A 294 12.89 2.36 16.64
C THR A 294 12.40 3.79 16.84
N GLY A 295 12.97 4.54 17.78
CA GLY A 295 12.72 5.97 17.97
C GLY A 295 13.14 6.81 16.76
N LEU A 296 14.32 6.53 16.17
CA LEU A 296 14.77 7.17 14.94
C LEU A 296 13.80 6.88 13.78
N PHE A 297 13.31 5.64 13.64
CA PHE A 297 12.33 5.30 12.61
C PHE A 297 10.98 5.98 12.84
N LEU A 298 10.56 6.12 14.10
CA LEU A 298 9.38 6.91 14.46
C LEU A 298 9.57 8.37 14.06
N VAL A 299 10.70 8.98 14.41
CA VAL A 299 11.03 10.36 14.05
C VAL A 299 11.09 10.53 12.53
N LEU A 300 11.73 9.62 11.81
CA LEU A 300 11.74 9.59 10.35
C LEU A 300 10.33 9.39 9.79
N SER A 301 9.46 8.62 10.44
CA SER A 301 8.07 8.50 10.03
C SER A 301 7.34 9.83 10.21
N VAL A 302 7.57 10.58 11.29
CA VAL A 302 6.98 11.92 11.51
C VAL A 302 7.52 12.98 10.55
N PHE A 303 8.77 12.87 10.13
CA PHE A 303 9.34 13.79 9.13
C PHE A 303 8.95 13.41 7.69
N SER A 304 8.80 12.11 7.39
CA SER A 304 8.37 11.63 6.06
C SER A 304 6.87 11.70 5.86
N SER A 305 6.09 11.47 6.92
CA SER A 305 4.66 11.65 6.96
C SER A 305 4.42 13.00 7.64
N ARG A 306 4.11 14.04 6.86
CA ARG A 306 3.82 15.41 7.29
C ARG A 306 2.64 15.44 8.29
N PHE A 307 2.84 14.97 9.52
CA PHE A 307 1.77 14.39 10.36
C PHE A 307 1.01 15.35 11.27
N LEU A 308 1.21 16.65 11.14
CA LEU A 308 0.17 17.58 11.53
C LEU A 308 -0.11 18.45 10.32
N SER A 309 -1.34 18.32 9.82
CA SER A 309 -1.97 19.27 8.91
C SER A 309 -1.88 20.66 9.54
N SER A 310 -0.76 21.32 9.30
CA SER A 310 -0.62 22.75 9.46
C SER A 310 -1.53 23.34 8.41
N LYS A 311 -2.65 23.89 8.85
CA LYS A 311 -3.46 24.83 8.07
C LYS A 311 -2.53 25.96 7.62
N GLY A 312 -1.78 25.79 6.53
CA GLY A 312 -0.77 26.78 6.14
C GLY A 312 0.21 26.38 5.05
N SER A 313 0.50 25.09 4.83
CA SER A 313 1.25 24.66 3.63
C SER A 313 0.28 24.17 2.56
N LYS A 314 0.38 24.70 1.34
CA LYS A 314 -0.34 24.25 0.14
C LYS A 314 0.06 22.80 -0.19
N ASP A 315 -0.51 21.83 0.53
CA ASP A 315 -0.24 20.42 0.33
C ASP A 315 -0.91 19.93 -0.95
N LEU A 316 -0.13 19.24 -1.79
CA LEU A 316 -0.59 18.61 -3.02
C LEU A 316 -1.60 17.50 -2.69
N LEU A 317 -2.88 17.81 -2.84
CA LEU A 317 -3.99 16.90 -2.62
C LEU A 317 -4.47 16.35 -3.97
N LEU A 318 -4.23 15.06 -4.20
CA LEU A 318 -4.52 14.41 -5.48
C LEU A 318 -5.84 13.63 -5.41
N PRO A 319 -6.60 13.56 -6.52
CA PRO A 319 -7.78 12.71 -6.66
C PRO A 319 -7.35 11.24 -6.64
N ALA A 320 -7.69 10.53 -5.56
CA ALA A 320 -7.34 9.13 -5.35
C ALA A 320 -8.59 8.24 -5.38
N PRO A 321 -8.46 6.96 -5.75
CA PRO A 321 -9.59 6.04 -5.81
C PRO A 321 -10.18 5.80 -4.42
N ALA A 322 -11.49 5.98 -4.32
CA ALA A 322 -12.29 5.77 -3.14
C ALA A 322 -13.62 5.11 -3.54
N ARG A 323 -14.37 4.65 -2.54
CA ARG A 323 -15.77 4.26 -2.78
C ARG A 323 -16.61 5.52 -2.92
N TYR A 324 -17.60 5.46 -3.80
CA TYR A 324 -18.56 6.54 -3.97
C TYR A 324 -19.18 7.00 -2.64
N ASN A 325 -19.17 8.32 -2.43
CA ASN A 325 -19.80 8.98 -1.30
C ASN A 325 -20.25 10.38 -1.75
N ASN A 326 -21.57 10.58 -1.81
CA ASN A 326 -22.23 11.78 -2.33
C ASN A 326 -21.70 13.11 -1.77
N LYS A 327 -21.04 13.11 -0.59
CA LYS A 327 -20.53 14.33 0.06
C LYS A 327 -19.08 14.68 -0.29
N THR A 328 -18.27 13.71 -0.66
CA THR A 328 -16.81 13.88 -0.75
C THR A 328 -16.22 13.42 -2.08
N SER A 329 -16.96 12.66 -2.88
CA SER A 329 -16.50 12.21 -4.18
C SER A 329 -16.56 13.34 -5.21
N ILE A 330 -15.47 13.49 -5.95
CA ILE A 330 -15.32 14.42 -7.07
C ILE A 330 -16.18 13.95 -8.24
N ILE A 331 -15.89 12.74 -8.71
CA ILE A 331 -16.58 12.08 -9.81
C ILE A 331 -16.56 10.59 -9.60
N SER A 332 -17.60 9.92 -10.10
CA SER A 332 -17.74 8.49 -10.02
C SER A 332 -18.20 7.87 -11.34
N LEU A 333 -18.00 6.57 -11.46
CA LEU A 333 -18.58 5.77 -12.53
C LEU A 333 -20.12 5.81 -12.47
N THR A 334 -20.70 5.91 -11.27
CA THR A 334 -22.15 6.07 -11.09
C THR A 334 -22.63 7.41 -11.65
N ASP A 335 -21.87 8.49 -11.48
CA ASP A 335 -22.20 9.80 -12.06
C ASP A 335 -22.15 9.75 -13.60
N TYR A 336 -21.21 8.97 -14.16
CA TYR A 336 -21.12 8.77 -15.61
C TYR A 336 -22.36 8.04 -16.16
N VAL A 337 -22.74 6.94 -15.52
CA VAL A 337 -23.92 6.14 -15.91
C VAL A 337 -25.20 6.97 -15.78
N ALA A 338 -25.31 7.77 -14.72
CA ALA A 338 -26.48 8.64 -14.54
C ALA A 338 -26.51 9.80 -15.55
N SER A 339 -25.35 10.31 -15.97
CA SER A 339 -25.24 11.29 -17.06
C SER A 339 -25.64 10.68 -18.42
N ASP A 340 -25.23 9.45 -18.71
CA ASP A 340 -25.64 8.73 -19.93
C ASP A 340 -27.15 8.45 -19.95
N TRP A 341 -27.71 8.04 -18.81
CA TRP A 341 -29.16 7.93 -18.64
C TRP A 341 -29.87 9.25 -18.92
N TYR A 342 -29.37 10.35 -18.34
CA TYR A 342 -29.93 11.67 -18.57
C TYR A 342 -29.88 12.05 -20.05
N ALA A 343 -28.75 11.84 -20.74
CA ALA A 343 -28.60 12.15 -22.15
C ALA A 343 -29.57 11.35 -23.05
N LYS A 344 -29.76 10.06 -22.78
CA LYS A 344 -30.68 9.20 -23.55
C LYS A 344 -32.15 9.51 -23.26
N THR A 345 -32.49 9.79 -22.00
CA THR A 345 -33.87 10.07 -21.59
C THR A 345 -34.30 11.52 -21.75
N TYR A 346 -33.36 12.43 -22.04
CA TYR A 346 -33.62 13.86 -22.17
C TYR A 346 -34.83 14.22 -23.06
N PRO A 347 -35.03 13.62 -24.25
CA PRO A 347 -36.15 13.97 -25.14
C PRO A 347 -37.54 13.71 -24.54
N TYR A 348 -37.62 12.85 -23.54
CA TYR A 348 -38.86 12.40 -22.92
C TYR A 348 -39.14 13.08 -21.58
N ARG A 349 -38.29 14.01 -21.15
CA ARG A 349 -38.45 14.73 -19.90
C ARG A 349 -39.19 16.04 -20.14
N SER A 350 -40.05 16.40 -19.21
CA SER A 350 -40.70 17.71 -19.22
C SER A 350 -39.68 18.82 -19.02
N LEU A 351 -39.77 19.89 -19.81
CA LEU A 351 -38.96 21.10 -19.65
C LEU A 351 -39.36 21.91 -18.41
N HIS A 352 -40.57 21.67 -17.91
CA HIS A 352 -41.15 22.30 -16.72
C HIS A 352 -40.71 21.63 -15.42
N ASP A 353 -40.25 20.38 -15.48
CA ASP A 353 -39.65 19.74 -14.32
C ASP A 353 -38.36 20.48 -13.98
N GLU A 354 -38.16 20.75 -12.69
CA GLU A 354 -36.86 21.22 -12.23
C GLU A 354 -35.82 20.22 -12.72
N ALA A 355 -34.76 20.74 -13.36
CA ALA A 355 -33.70 19.93 -13.94
C ALA A 355 -33.00 19.18 -12.80
N SER A 356 -33.57 18.04 -12.43
CA SER A 356 -33.10 17.20 -11.36
C SER A 356 -31.70 16.78 -11.76
N ALA A 357 -30.73 17.23 -10.95
CA ALA A 357 -29.32 16.95 -11.15
C ALA A 357 -29.15 15.46 -11.47
N SER A 358 -28.17 15.14 -12.32
CA SER A 358 -27.80 13.78 -12.71
C SER A 358 -27.57 12.80 -11.53
N GLY A 359 -27.51 13.28 -10.28
CA GLY A 359 -27.33 12.44 -9.09
C GLY A 359 -28.57 11.78 -8.48
N ASN A 360 -29.80 12.02 -8.97
CA ASN A 360 -31.03 11.52 -8.33
C ASN A 360 -31.69 10.30 -9.00
N VAL A 361 -31.04 9.66 -9.97
CA VAL A 361 -31.60 8.49 -10.67
C VAL A 361 -31.63 7.28 -9.74
N ARG A 362 -32.78 6.63 -9.60
CA ARG A 362 -32.95 5.43 -8.76
C ARG A 362 -33.08 4.17 -9.62
N PRO A 363 -32.58 3.02 -9.14
CA PRO A 363 -32.85 1.74 -9.76
C PRO A 363 -34.36 1.52 -9.90
N GLY A 364 -34.82 1.25 -11.12
CA GLY A 364 -36.24 1.08 -11.44
C GLY A 364 -36.93 2.31 -12.05
N ASP A 365 -36.24 3.46 -12.16
CA ASP A 365 -36.77 4.60 -12.90
C ASP A 365 -37.01 4.20 -14.36
N ALA A 366 -38.18 4.54 -14.91
CA ALA A 366 -38.58 4.17 -16.26
C ALA A 366 -39.19 5.37 -16.99
N VAL A 367 -38.90 5.46 -18.29
CA VAL A 367 -39.56 6.40 -19.20
C VAL A 367 -40.75 5.69 -19.81
N ILE A 368 -41.94 6.16 -19.46
CA ILE A 368 -43.21 5.61 -19.92
C ILE A 368 -43.84 6.60 -20.88
N ILE A 369 -44.17 6.13 -22.09
CA ILE A 369 -44.85 6.92 -23.10
C ILE A 369 -46.23 6.30 -23.34
N PRO A 370 -47.31 7.10 -23.35
CA PRO A 370 -48.61 6.61 -23.74
C PRO A 370 -48.63 6.30 -25.23
N ARG A 371 -48.96 5.06 -25.58
CA ARG A 371 -49.19 4.62 -26.95
C ARG A 371 -50.66 4.27 -27.11
N TYR A 372 -51.29 4.81 -28.14
CA TYR A 372 -52.69 4.55 -28.42
C TYR A 372 -52.79 3.39 -29.42
N GLU A 373 -53.39 2.28 -28.99
CA GLU A 373 -53.70 1.13 -29.83
C GLU A 373 -55.22 1.05 -30.05
N ARG A 374 -55.64 0.74 -31.27
CA ARG A 374 -57.06 0.55 -31.60
C ARG A 374 -57.44 -0.89 -31.24
N ASP A 375 -58.37 -1.04 -30.30
CA ASP A 375 -58.92 -2.32 -29.86
C ASP A 375 -60.41 -2.36 -30.24
N GLY A 376 -60.71 -2.87 -31.44
CA GLY A 376 -62.03 -2.78 -32.05
C GLY A 376 -62.42 -1.36 -32.45
N ASP A 377 -63.56 -0.87 -31.97
CA ASP A 377 -64.06 0.51 -32.20
C ASP A 377 -63.55 1.54 -31.17
N VAL A 378 -62.72 1.12 -30.21
CA VAL A 378 -62.25 1.99 -29.12
C VAL A 378 -60.74 2.18 -29.20
N ILE A 379 -60.28 3.43 -29.09
CA ILE A 379 -58.86 3.76 -28.95
C ILE A 379 -58.52 3.64 -27.46
N ARG A 380 -57.63 2.70 -27.11
CA ARG A 380 -57.16 2.50 -25.74
C ARG A 380 -55.74 3.01 -25.58
N GLU A 381 -55.50 3.74 -24.49
CA GLU A 381 -54.18 4.16 -24.07
C GLU A 381 -53.44 3.01 -23.39
N LYS A 382 -52.25 2.70 -23.87
CA LYS A 382 -51.36 1.68 -23.33
C LYS A 382 -50.01 2.31 -23.03
N ASN A 383 -49.57 2.16 -21.79
CA ASN A 383 -48.27 2.66 -21.35
C ASN A 383 -47.16 1.76 -21.89
N GLU A 384 -46.32 2.28 -22.77
CA GLU A 384 -45.13 1.60 -23.28
C GLU A 384 -43.89 2.10 -22.52
N VAL A 385 -43.11 1.17 -21.97
CA VAL A 385 -41.84 1.48 -21.31
C VAL A 385 -40.74 1.53 -22.36
N VAL A 386 -40.22 2.72 -22.62
CA VAL A 386 -39.21 2.95 -23.67
C VAL A 386 -37.78 2.78 -23.13
N PHE A 387 -37.55 3.19 -21.88
CA PHE A 387 -36.27 3.00 -21.20
C PHE A 387 -36.49 2.59 -19.74
N SER A 388 -35.68 1.66 -19.25
CA SER A 388 -35.61 1.28 -17.83
C SER A 388 -34.19 1.49 -17.29
N PHE A 389 -34.08 2.12 -16.12
CA PHE A 389 -32.82 2.24 -15.38
C PHE A 389 -32.64 0.98 -14.53
N ASP A 390 -32.23 -0.09 -15.17
CA ASP A 390 -32.02 -1.41 -14.56
C ASP A 390 -30.55 -1.83 -14.62
N LYS A 391 -30.26 -3.01 -14.09
CA LYS A 391 -28.90 -3.58 -14.12
C LYS A 391 -28.40 -3.79 -15.55
N ALA A 392 -29.28 -4.10 -16.51
CA ALA A 392 -28.90 -4.28 -17.91
C ALA A 392 -28.47 -2.96 -18.55
N PHE A 393 -29.14 -1.85 -18.22
CA PHE A 393 -28.73 -0.50 -18.61
C PHE A 393 -27.35 -0.14 -18.04
N ILE A 394 -27.12 -0.40 -16.74
CA ILE A 394 -25.83 -0.13 -16.09
C ILE A 394 -24.72 -0.97 -16.75
N ASP A 395 -24.94 -2.27 -16.91
CA ASP A 395 -23.94 -3.20 -17.47
C ASP A 395 -23.64 -2.87 -18.93
N SER A 396 -24.64 -2.50 -19.74
CA SER A 396 -24.43 -2.07 -21.13
C SER A 396 -23.68 -0.75 -21.22
N THR A 397 -23.99 0.22 -20.36
CA THR A 397 -23.28 1.52 -20.31
C THR A 397 -21.82 1.33 -19.91
N VAL A 398 -21.54 0.49 -18.91
CA VAL A 398 -20.17 0.16 -18.50
C VAL A 398 -19.41 -0.61 -19.58
N LYS A 399 -20.09 -1.45 -20.36
CA LYS A 399 -19.50 -2.14 -21.52
C LYS A 399 -19.14 -1.17 -22.64
N ASN A 400 -19.98 -0.16 -22.89
CA ASN A 400 -19.73 0.85 -23.93
C ASN A 400 -18.47 1.70 -23.68
N ILE A 401 -18.00 1.78 -22.44
CA ILE A 401 -16.73 2.45 -22.08
C ILE A 401 -15.53 1.82 -22.82
N ASP A 402 -15.60 0.53 -23.19
CA ASP A 402 -14.50 -0.12 -23.93
C ASP A 402 -14.31 0.46 -25.34
N GLY A 403 -15.39 0.99 -25.94
CA GLY A 403 -15.38 1.65 -27.25
C GLY A 403 -14.92 3.11 -27.22
N LEU A 404 -14.73 3.70 -26.04
CA LEU A 404 -14.22 5.08 -25.91
C LEU A 404 -12.72 5.16 -26.30
N PRO A 405 -12.20 6.36 -26.62
CA PRO A 405 -10.76 6.57 -26.80
C PRO A 405 -9.96 6.12 -25.57
N ASP A 406 -8.72 5.68 -25.77
CA ASP A 406 -7.82 5.30 -24.66
C ASP A 406 -7.48 6.44 -23.71
N THR A 407 -7.76 7.68 -24.12
CA THR A 407 -7.57 8.91 -23.34
C THR A 407 -8.75 9.25 -22.43
N ALA A 408 -9.82 8.45 -22.45
CA ALA A 408 -11.04 8.70 -21.69
C ALA A 408 -10.86 8.37 -20.19
N LEU A 409 -11.28 9.28 -19.32
CA LEU A 409 -11.24 9.11 -17.86
C LEU A 409 -11.99 7.87 -17.39
N GLU A 410 -13.09 7.53 -18.05
CA GLU A 410 -13.99 6.44 -17.69
C GLU A 410 -13.26 5.08 -17.73
N LYS A 411 -12.23 4.94 -18.58
CA LYS A 411 -11.37 3.75 -18.59
C LYS A 411 -10.51 3.64 -17.33
N ILE A 412 -10.10 4.76 -16.73
CA ILE A 412 -9.38 4.76 -15.45
C ILE A 412 -10.33 4.31 -14.33
N LEU A 413 -11.53 4.89 -14.28
CA LEU A 413 -12.55 4.58 -13.26
C LEU A 413 -13.00 3.11 -13.35
N LYS A 414 -13.27 2.61 -14.57
CA LYS A 414 -13.65 1.21 -14.80
C LYS A 414 -12.59 0.21 -14.30
N LYS A 415 -11.30 0.52 -14.45
CA LYS A 415 -10.21 -0.34 -13.96
C LYS A 415 -10.13 -0.43 -12.44
N GLN A 416 -10.65 0.53 -11.69
CA GLN A 416 -10.63 0.49 -10.21
C GLN A 416 -11.69 -0.45 -9.60
N GLY A 417 -12.64 -0.93 -10.40
CA GLY A 417 -13.67 -1.86 -9.95
C GLY A 417 -14.56 -1.28 -8.85
N LYS A 418 -14.37 -1.74 -7.60
CA LYS A 418 -15.18 -1.34 -6.44
C LYS A 418 -14.85 0.05 -5.88
N ALA A 419 -13.74 0.66 -6.29
CA ALA A 419 -13.37 2.03 -5.94
C ALA A 419 -13.69 2.93 -7.13
N ASP A 420 -14.98 3.09 -7.38
CA ASP A 420 -15.58 3.69 -8.56
C ASP A 420 -15.61 5.22 -8.54
N ALA A 421 -15.07 5.86 -7.48
CA ALA A 421 -15.06 7.30 -7.32
C ALA A 421 -13.67 7.85 -6.99
N ALA A 422 -13.48 9.16 -7.21
CA ALA A 422 -12.29 9.88 -6.76
C ALA A 422 -12.58 10.77 -5.55
N VAL A 423 -11.66 10.81 -4.59
CA VAL A 423 -11.68 11.75 -3.46
C VAL A 423 -10.29 12.37 -3.32
N TYR A 424 -10.24 13.67 -3.02
CA TYR A 424 -8.96 14.31 -2.68
C TYR A 424 -8.37 13.68 -1.42
N SER A 425 -7.20 13.07 -1.57
CA SER A 425 -6.47 12.50 -0.45
C SER A 425 -5.03 12.99 -0.45
N LEU A 426 -4.45 13.10 0.75
CA LEU A 426 -3.01 13.16 0.90
C LEU A 426 -2.44 11.86 0.33
N SER A 427 -1.53 11.96 -0.63
CA SER A 427 -0.85 10.82 -1.22
C SER A 427 -0.27 9.93 -0.11
N GLY A 428 -0.93 8.79 0.16
CA GLY A 428 -0.45 7.77 1.11
C GLY A 428 -1.37 7.40 2.26
N GLY A 429 -2.57 6.87 1.98
CA GLY A 429 -3.55 6.39 2.97
C GLY A 429 -3.11 5.28 3.95
N ASN A 430 -1.85 4.83 3.94
CA ASN A 430 -1.30 3.87 4.91
C ASN A 430 -0.31 4.49 5.91
N GLY A 431 0.03 5.79 5.79
CA GLY A 431 1.02 6.44 6.66
C GLY A 431 0.66 6.41 8.15
N PHE A 432 -0.64 6.62 8.47
CA PHE A 432 -1.10 6.59 9.86
C PHE A 432 -0.99 5.20 10.49
N ARG A 433 -1.33 4.15 9.73
CA ARG A 433 -1.21 2.76 10.20
C ARG A 433 0.25 2.41 10.47
N ASP A 434 1.14 2.75 9.56
CA ASP A 434 2.58 2.53 9.74
C ASP A 434 3.14 3.34 10.93
N PHE A 435 2.65 4.57 11.14
CA PHE A 435 3.01 5.39 12.30
C PHE A 435 2.56 4.76 13.63
N ILE A 436 1.30 4.29 13.73
CA ILE A 436 0.80 3.63 14.94
C ILE A 436 1.62 2.37 15.25
N ILE A 437 1.95 1.58 14.22
CA ILE A 437 2.77 0.38 14.39
C ILE A 437 4.16 0.75 14.94
N LEU A 438 4.82 1.75 14.35
CA LEU A 438 6.12 2.25 14.83
C LEU A 438 6.06 2.82 16.25
N LEU A 439 4.96 3.50 16.61
CA LEU A 439 4.72 3.99 17.97
C LEU A 439 4.65 2.83 18.96
N ILE A 440 3.92 1.77 18.62
CA ILE A 440 3.84 0.56 19.45
C ILE A 440 5.23 -0.09 19.58
N GLU A 441 6.00 -0.21 18.49
CA GLU A 441 7.36 -0.75 18.49
C GLU A 441 8.30 0.04 19.41
N PHE A 442 8.26 1.37 19.32
CA PHE A 442 9.02 2.25 20.19
C PHE A 442 8.61 2.08 21.65
N MET A 443 7.30 2.09 21.94
CA MET A 443 6.76 1.92 23.30
C MET A 443 7.16 0.58 23.92
N ILE A 444 7.19 -0.51 23.17
CA ILE A 444 7.65 -1.82 23.68
C ILE A 444 9.12 -1.74 24.09
N SER A 445 9.98 -1.22 23.21
CA SER A 445 11.41 -1.13 23.47
C SER A 445 11.74 -0.19 24.65
N SER A 446 11.03 0.93 24.77
CA SER A 446 11.25 1.92 25.83
C SER A 446 10.63 1.52 27.17
N ALA A 447 9.41 0.98 27.19
CA ALA A 447 8.74 0.56 28.43
C ALA A 447 9.50 -0.58 29.12
N VAL A 448 10.00 -1.56 28.34
CA VAL A 448 10.81 -2.65 28.89
C VAL A 448 12.13 -2.11 29.45
N LEU A 449 12.77 -1.16 28.77
CA LEU A 449 13.99 -0.52 29.23
C LEU A 449 13.78 0.26 30.54
N ILE A 450 12.71 1.06 30.62
CA ILE A 450 12.34 1.81 31.83
C ILE A 450 12.08 0.85 32.99
N PHE A 451 11.34 -0.24 32.76
CA PHE A 451 11.10 -1.26 33.78
C PHE A 451 12.41 -1.83 34.35
N PHE A 452 13.41 -2.07 33.50
CA PHE A 452 14.71 -2.56 33.96
C PHE A 452 15.52 -1.53 34.74
N ILE A 453 15.51 -0.27 34.31
CA ILE A 453 16.19 0.82 35.04
C ILE A 453 15.56 0.97 36.44
N LEU A 454 14.23 1.01 36.52
CA LEU A 454 13.51 1.11 37.80
C LEU A 454 13.75 -0.10 38.71
N ARG A 455 13.78 -1.31 38.15
CA ARG A 455 14.08 -2.53 38.93
C ARG A 455 15.50 -2.53 39.48
N ASN A 456 16.48 -2.04 38.72
CA ASN A 456 17.86 -1.95 39.17
C ASN A 456 18.05 -0.83 40.22
N HIS A 457 17.31 0.28 40.12
CA HIS A 457 17.35 1.35 41.12
C HIS A 457 16.67 1.00 42.44
N ARG A 458 15.67 0.10 42.45
CA ARG A 458 15.05 -0.42 43.69
C ARG A 458 15.89 -1.47 44.43
N LEU A 459 17.05 -1.83 43.89
CA LEU A 459 17.99 -2.80 44.49
C LEU A 459 19.26 -2.14 45.04
N ILE A 460 19.31 -0.79 45.03
CA ILE A 460 20.25 0.04 45.80
C ILE A 460 19.44 0.61 46.97
#